data_AF-A0A9W9Z515-F1
#
_entry.id   AF-A0A9W9Z515-F1
#
_cell.length_a   1.000
_cell.length_b   1.000
_cell.length_c   1.000
_cell.angle_alpha   90.00
_cell.angle_beta   90.00
_cell.angle_gamma   90.00
#
_symmetry.space_group_name_H-M   'P 1'
#
loop_
_entity.id
_entity.type
_entity.pdbx_description
1 polymer ?
#
loop_
_entity_poly.entity_id
_entity_poly.type
_entity_poly.pdbx_seq_one_letter_code
_entity_poly.pdbx_strand_id
1 'polypeptide(L)'
;MASDQDVVKKSKTSLRLHLEAIYDWVLMPPLYKAAVYWLVVLAGSFIHDFVPLPQSYLSNKRNVFNVYFVKIGWGWTLGLLIPFISLTSSVYTSLNPTAILRHFSRLAAATFGWYFWVNLFNYIEELTGKCEGEETLTSKKSCHLQGYHWDGFDISGHIFLLTYSALVISEEIGQRIFLTAFCRNWEEGKPLPPGEEFIGMEEETFLITKR
;
A
#
# COMPACT_ATOMS: atom_id res chain seq x y z
N MET A 1 -4.40 -37.00 28.87
CA MET A 1 -5.40 -36.02 28.40
C MET A 1 -4.87 -34.64 28.80
N ALA A 2 -4.36 -33.86 27.85
CA ALA A 2 -4.02 -32.45 28.14
C ALA A 2 -5.31 -31.75 28.55
N SER A 3 -5.31 -31.09 29.71
CA SER A 3 -6.50 -30.45 30.25
C SER A 3 -6.95 -29.36 29.27
N ASP A 4 -8.24 -29.30 28.98
CA ASP A 4 -8.87 -28.33 28.06
C ASP A 4 -8.46 -26.87 28.37
N GLN A 5 -8.16 -26.59 29.64
CA GLN A 5 -7.65 -25.30 30.13
C GLN A 5 -6.25 -24.95 29.59
N ASP A 6 -5.36 -25.94 29.40
CA ASP A 6 -4.00 -25.73 28.89
C ASP A 6 -4.00 -25.38 27.40
N VAL A 7 -4.94 -25.97 26.65
CA VAL A 7 -5.15 -25.67 25.21
C VAL A 7 -5.66 -24.24 25.03
N VAL A 8 -6.65 -23.82 25.83
CA VAL A 8 -7.19 -22.45 25.79
C VAL A 8 -6.14 -21.40 26.19
N LYS A 9 -5.32 -21.68 27.21
CA LYS A 9 -4.25 -20.77 27.65
C LYS A 9 -3.17 -20.63 26.58
N LYS A 10 -2.73 -21.73 25.97
CA LYS A 10 -1.76 -21.73 24.86
C LYS A 10 -2.29 -20.99 23.64
N SER A 11 -3.57 -21.18 23.31
CA SER A 11 -4.24 -20.45 22.22
C SER A 11 -4.30 -18.94 22.49
N LYS A 12 -4.70 -18.53 23.69
CA LYS A 12 -4.70 -17.11 24.09
C LYS A 12 -3.32 -16.47 24.04
N THR A 13 -2.29 -17.16 24.55
CA THR A 13 -0.91 -16.65 24.51
C THR A 13 -0.39 -16.57 23.08
N SER A 14 -0.64 -17.58 22.26
CA SER A 14 -0.32 -17.56 20.82
C SER A 14 -1.01 -16.40 20.11
N LEU A 15 -2.31 -16.22 20.32
CA LEU A 15 -3.08 -15.14 19.70
C LEU A 15 -2.56 -13.75 20.09
N ARG A 16 -2.20 -13.55 21.37
CA ARG A 16 -1.60 -12.29 21.83
C ARG A 16 -0.26 -12.00 21.16
N LEU A 17 0.61 -13.00 21.05
CA LEU A 17 1.90 -12.84 20.37
C LEU A 17 1.74 -12.45 18.90
N HIS A 18 0.78 -13.08 18.19
CA HIS A 18 0.50 -12.70 16.80
C HIS A 18 -0.09 -11.29 16.69
N LEU A 19 -0.98 -10.91 17.62
CA LEU A 19 -1.53 -9.56 17.68
C LEU A 19 -0.48 -8.50 17.95
N GLU A 20 0.46 -8.75 18.87
CA GLU A 20 1.57 -7.85 19.17
C GLU A 20 2.49 -7.70 17.95
N ALA A 21 2.84 -8.82 17.30
CA ALA A 21 3.63 -8.77 16.07
C ALA A 21 2.94 -8.00 14.93
N ILE A 22 1.62 -8.17 14.77
CA ILE A 22 0.83 -7.41 13.80
C ILE A 22 0.80 -5.93 14.16
N TYR A 23 0.62 -5.61 15.44
CA TYR A 23 0.59 -4.23 15.92
C TYR A 23 1.93 -3.53 15.68
N ASP A 24 3.03 -4.17 16.04
CA ASP A 24 4.39 -3.67 15.84
C ASP A 24 4.69 -3.48 14.34
N TRP A 25 4.26 -4.45 13.51
CA TRP A 25 4.37 -4.32 12.05
C TRP A 25 3.54 -3.16 11.52
N VAL A 26 2.30 -2.98 12.00
CA VAL A 26 1.43 -1.88 11.55
C VAL A 26 2.03 -0.53 11.93
N LEU A 27 2.59 -0.39 13.14
CA LEU A 27 3.18 0.84 13.64
C LEU A 27 4.54 1.19 13.01
N MET A 28 5.20 0.21 12.38
CA MET A 28 6.51 0.38 11.79
C MET A 28 6.56 1.49 10.72
N PRO A 29 7.65 2.27 10.63
CA PRO A 29 7.78 3.35 9.66
C PRO A 29 7.60 2.87 8.20
N PRO A 30 6.90 3.63 7.34
CA PRO A 30 6.66 3.25 5.95
C PRO A 30 7.94 2.95 5.16
N LEU A 31 9.05 3.63 5.47
CA LEU A 31 10.34 3.42 4.81
C LEU A 31 10.89 2.00 5.02
N TYR A 32 10.79 1.46 6.24
CA TYR A 32 11.24 0.11 6.52
C TYR A 32 10.35 -0.92 5.80
N LYS A 33 9.03 -0.70 5.78
CA LYS A 33 8.09 -1.54 5.01
C LYS A 33 8.43 -1.52 3.53
N ALA A 34 8.74 -0.36 2.97
CA ALA A 34 9.16 -0.22 1.58
C ALA A 34 10.44 -1.02 1.30
N ALA A 35 11.43 -0.97 2.21
CA ALA A 35 12.65 -1.76 2.09
C ALA A 35 12.37 -3.27 2.13
N VAL A 36 11.51 -3.73 3.05
CA VAL A 36 11.10 -5.14 3.12
C VAL A 36 10.38 -5.57 1.84
N TYR A 37 9.42 -4.77 1.37
CA TYR A 37 8.71 -5.08 0.12
C TYR A 37 9.65 -5.13 -1.08
N TRP A 38 10.60 -4.20 -1.16
CA TRP A 38 11.60 -4.17 -2.22
C TRP A 38 12.48 -5.43 -2.20
N LEU A 39 12.95 -5.87 -1.03
CA LEU A 39 13.71 -7.10 -0.88
C LEU A 39 12.89 -8.34 -1.27
N VAL A 40 11.62 -8.39 -0.87
CA VAL A 40 10.70 -9.49 -1.24
C VAL A 40 10.49 -9.54 -2.75
N VAL A 41 10.26 -8.39 -3.38
CA VAL A 41 10.08 -8.30 -4.84
C VAL A 41 11.37 -8.73 -5.55
N LEU A 42 12.54 -8.24 -5.13
CA LEU A 42 13.81 -8.64 -5.71
C LEU A 42 14.07 -10.14 -5.57
N ALA A 43 13.89 -10.69 -4.38
CA ALA A 43 14.08 -12.12 -4.14
C ALA A 43 13.09 -12.94 -4.98
N GLY A 44 11.83 -12.50 -5.05
CA GLY A 44 10.80 -13.14 -5.87
C GLY A 44 11.13 -13.12 -7.36
N SER A 45 11.57 -11.98 -7.88
CA SER A 45 12.04 -11.84 -9.27
C SER A 45 13.23 -12.75 -9.56
N PHE A 46 14.23 -12.76 -8.67
CA PHE A 46 15.39 -13.64 -8.82
C PHE A 46 14.98 -15.11 -8.84
N ILE A 47 14.12 -15.55 -7.92
CA ILE A 47 13.63 -16.95 -7.87
C ILE A 47 12.85 -17.31 -9.13
N HIS A 48 12.02 -16.40 -9.65
CA HIS A 48 11.23 -16.63 -10.85
C HIS A 48 12.11 -16.91 -12.08
N ASP A 49 13.29 -16.29 -12.17
CA ASP A 49 14.24 -16.52 -13.26
C ASP A 49 14.86 -17.93 -13.22
N PHE A 50 15.00 -18.54 -12.03
CA PHE A 50 15.53 -19.91 -11.88
C PHE A 50 14.46 -21.00 -11.91
N VAL A 51 13.24 -20.69 -11.48
CA VAL A 51 12.14 -21.65 -11.36
C VAL A 51 10.88 -21.05 -11.99
N PRO A 52 10.67 -21.24 -13.31
CA PRO A 52 9.43 -20.80 -13.94
C PRO A 52 8.25 -21.57 -13.32
N LEU A 53 7.32 -20.83 -12.73
CA LEU A 53 6.15 -21.41 -12.06
C LEU A 53 5.28 -22.17 -13.06
N PRO A 54 4.80 -23.39 -12.72
CA PRO A 54 3.90 -24.14 -13.59
C PRO A 54 2.58 -23.38 -13.79
N GLN A 55 2.03 -23.47 -14.99
CA GLN A 55 0.74 -22.88 -15.37
C GLN A 55 -0.35 -23.40 -14.43
N SER A 56 -0.79 -22.56 -13.48
CA SER A 56 -1.82 -22.88 -12.49
C SER A 56 -3.01 -21.91 -12.60
N TYR A 57 -4.13 -22.22 -11.93
CA TYR A 57 -5.32 -21.36 -11.91
C TYR A 57 -5.00 -19.91 -11.50
N LEU A 58 -4.07 -19.72 -10.57
CA LEU A 58 -3.61 -18.39 -10.12
C LEU A 58 -2.69 -17.69 -11.14
N SER A 59 -2.02 -18.45 -12.00
CA SER A 59 -1.19 -17.92 -13.10
C SER A 59 -2.02 -17.45 -14.30
N ASN A 60 -3.31 -17.81 -14.36
CA ASN A 60 -4.16 -17.40 -15.48
C ASN A 60 -4.52 -15.92 -15.37
N LYS A 61 -4.15 -15.13 -16.39
CA LYS A 61 -4.43 -13.68 -16.46
C LYS A 61 -5.92 -13.34 -16.35
N ARG A 62 -6.83 -14.30 -16.64
CA ARG A 62 -8.29 -14.14 -16.55
C ARG A 62 -8.89 -14.60 -15.21
N ASN A 63 -8.08 -14.97 -14.23
CA ASN A 63 -8.55 -15.34 -12.91
C ASN A 63 -9.34 -14.18 -12.26
N VAL A 64 -10.44 -14.51 -11.58
CA VAL A 64 -11.35 -13.54 -10.94
C VAL A 64 -10.59 -12.65 -9.96
N PHE A 65 -9.67 -13.21 -9.19
CA PHE A 65 -8.82 -12.45 -8.28
C PHE A 65 -7.95 -11.43 -9.02
N ASN A 66 -7.33 -11.82 -10.13
CA ASN A 66 -6.50 -10.91 -10.91
C ASN A 66 -7.33 -9.74 -11.49
N VAL A 67 -8.52 -10.03 -12.00
CA VAL A 67 -9.38 -9.03 -12.63
C VAL A 67 -10.03 -8.08 -11.61
N TYR A 68 -10.60 -8.59 -10.52
CA TYR A 68 -11.36 -7.75 -9.59
C TYR A 68 -10.53 -7.19 -8.44
N PHE A 69 -9.57 -7.96 -7.93
CA PHE A 69 -8.77 -7.52 -6.79
C PHE A 69 -7.57 -6.72 -7.26
N VAL A 70 -6.83 -7.23 -8.24
CA VAL A 70 -5.56 -6.62 -8.63
C VAL A 70 -5.78 -5.45 -9.59
N LYS A 71 -6.55 -5.61 -10.68
CA LYS A 71 -6.77 -4.49 -11.64
C LYS A 71 -7.57 -3.33 -11.04
N ILE A 72 -8.50 -3.61 -10.13
CA ILE A 72 -9.32 -2.58 -9.45
C ILE A 72 -8.73 -2.26 -8.06
N GLY A 73 -7.51 -2.72 -7.75
CA GLY A 73 -6.89 -2.57 -6.43
C GLY A 73 -6.83 -1.12 -5.96
N TRP A 74 -6.55 -0.18 -6.86
CA TRP A 74 -6.57 1.25 -6.53
C TRP A 74 -7.98 1.75 -6.16
N GLY A 75 -9.01 1.28 -6.87
CA GLY A 75 -10.40 1.60 -6.56
C GLY A 75 -10.82 1.12 -5.18
N TRP A 76 -10.40 -0.09 -4.79
CA TRP A 76 -10.60 -0.60 -3.42
C TRP A 76 -9.85 0.23 -2.38
N THR A 77 -8.61 0.62 -2.68
CA THR A 77 -7.78 1.45 -1.80
C THR A 77 -8.46 2.80 -1.52
N LEU A 78 -8.91 3.50 -2.56
CA LEU A 78 -9.66 4.74 -2.44
C LEU A 78 -11.00 4.53 -1.73
N GLY A 79 -11.73 3.47 -2.09
CA GLY A 79 -13.03 3.14 -1.52
C GLY A 79 -13.00 2.87 -0.01
N LEU A 80 -11.86 2.42 0.52
CA LEU A 80 -11.65 2.23 1.97
C LEU A 80 -11.06 3.47 2.65
N LEU A 81 -10.11 4.16 2.01
CA LEU A 81 -9.46 5.33 2.61
C LEU A 81 -10.39 6.55 2.68
N ILE A 82 -11.19 6.82 1.64
CA ILE A 82 -12.11 7.97 1.63
C ILE A 82 -13.10 7.95 2.81
N PRO A 83 -13.87 6.87 3.07
CA PRO A 83 -14.78 6.83 4.21
C PRO A 83 -14.02 6.86 5.54
N PHE A 84 -12.86 6.22 5.63
CA PHE A 84 -12.02 6.26 6.84
C PHE A 84 -11.55 7.68 7.18
N ILE A 85 -11.04 8.41 6.19
CA ILE A 85 -10.62 9.82 6.33
C ILE A 85 -11.83 10.68 6.70
N SER A 86 -12.98 10.46 6.05
CA SER A 86 -14.22 11.22 6.29
C SER A 86 -14.74 11.01 7.72
N LEU A 87 -14.82 9.76 8.19
CA LEU A 87 -15.23 9.42 9.56
C LEU A 87 -14.28 10.03 10.58
N THR A 88 -12.96 9.88 10.36
CA THR A 88 -11.96 10.42 11.28
C THR A 88 -12.02 11.95 11.33
N SER A 89 -12.19 12.62 10.18
CA SER A 89 -12.30 14.08 10.15
C SER A 89 -13.57 14.59 10.82
N SER A 90 -14.68 13.86 10.73
CA SER A 90 -15.93 14.22 11.40
C SER A 90 -15.81 14.12 12.92
N VAL A 91 -15.08 13.12 13.43
CA VAL A 91 -14.92 12.88 14.87
C VAL A 91 -13.86 13.79 15.50
N TYR A 92 -12.67 13.90 14.89
CA TYR A 92 -11.53 14.56 15.55
C TYR A 92 -11.36 16.03 15.17
N THR A 93 -11.85 16.43 14.00
CA THR A 93 -11.46 17.71 13.40
C THR A 93 -12.60 18.71 13.35
N SER A 94 -13.78 18.39 13.90
CA SER A 94 -14.97 19.25 13.93
C SER A 94 -15.26 19.92 12.57
N LEU A 95 -15.08 19.19 11.47
CA LEU A 95 -15.25 19.68 10.09
C LEU A 95 -14.32 20.85 9.67
N ASN A 96 -13.14 20.99 10.26
CA ASN A 96 -12.21 22.04 9.82
C ASN A 96 -11.76 21.82 8.35
N PRO A 97 -12.08 22.74 7.42
CA PRO A 97 -11.86 22.54 5.99
C PRO A 97 -10.37 22.44 5.60
N THR A 98 -9.46 23.11 6.32
CA THR A 98 -8.02 23.07 6.02
C THR A 98 -7.42 21.70 6.32
N ALA A 99 -7.82 21.08 7.42
CA ALA A 99 -7.36 19.74 7.78
C ALA A 99 -7.93 18.67 6.83
N ILE A 100 -9.19 18.83 6.41
CA ILE A 100 -9.82 17.99 5.40
C ILE A 100 -9.05 18.09 4.07
N LEU A 101 -8.75 19.32 3.63
CA LEU A 101 -8.02 19.57 2.38
C LEU A 101 -6.62 18.94 2.41
N ARG A 102 -5.93 18.95 3.57
CA ARG A 102 -4.62 18.30 3.73
C ARG A 102 -4.69 16.78 3.56
N HIS A 103 -5.74 16.13 4.03
CA HIS A 103 -5.92 14.69 3.83
C HIS A 103 -6.25 14.36 2.37
N PHE A 104 -7.14 15.14 1.74
CA PHE A 104 -7.46 14.96 0.33
C PHE A 104 -6.30 15.29 -0.60
N SER A 105 -5.46 16.28 -0.28
CA SER A 105 -4.29 16.63 -1.11
C SER A 105 -3.25 15.51 -1.12
N ARG A 106 -3.07 14.80 -0.02
CA ARG A 106 -2.20 13.62 0.06
C ARG A 106 -2.77 12.45 -0.73
N LEU A 107 -4.07 12.21 -0.63
CA LEU A 107 -4.74 11.20 -1.45
C LEU A 107 -4.67 11.53 -2.96
N ALA A 108 -4.76 12.81 -3.30
CA ALA A 108 -4.59 13.29 -4.67
C ALA A 108 -3.16 13.11 -5.16
N ALA A 109 -2.15 13.46 -4.35
CA ALA A 109 -0.75 13.21 -4.64
C ALA A 109 -0.47 11.70 -4.82
N ALA A 110 -1.10 10.86 -4.00
CA ALA A 110 -0.97 9.41 -4.12
C ALA A 110 -1.60 8.89 -5.44
N THR A 111 -2.78 9.40 -5.79
CA THR A 111 -3.45 9.06 -7.05
C THR A 111 -2.63 9.48 -8.26
N PHE A 112 -2.05 10.69 -8.21
CA PHE A 112 -1.14 11.17 -9.24
C PHE A 112 0.12 10.30 -9.35
N GLY A 113 0.74 9.95 -8.21
CA GLY A 113 1.91 9.09 -8.19
C GLY A 113 1.64 7.73 -8.84
N TRP A 114 0.54 7.07 -8.46
CA TRP A 114 0.14 5.82 -9.10
C TRP A 114 -0.04 5.96 -10.62
N TYR A 115 -0.81 6.96 -11.05
CA TYR A 115 -1.06 7.20 -12.47
C TYR A 115 0.25 7.46 -13.24
N PHE A 116 1.12 8.32 -12.69
CA PHE A 116 2.40 8.64 -13.27
C PHE A 116 3.28 7.40 -13.45
N TRP A 117 3.47 6.60 -12.39
CA TRP A 117 4.34 5.42 -12.43
C TRP A 117 3.83 4.33 -13.38
N VAL A 118 2.52 4.06 -13.39
CA VAL A 118 1.95 3.06 -14.32
C VAL A 118 2.12 3.48 -15.77
N ASN A 119 1.90 4.77 -16.10
CA ASN A 119 2.14 5.26 -17.45
C ASN A 119 3.63 5.24 -17.82
N LEU A 120 4.51 5.54 -16.86
CA LEU A 120 5.94 5.44 -17.06
C LEU A 120 6.39 4.01 -17.37
N PHE A 121 5.83 3.00 -16.68
CA PHE A 121 6.14 1.60 -16.97
C PHE A 121 5.70 1.19 -18.38
N ASN A 122 4.50 1.57 -18.80
CA ASN A 122 4.03 1.33 -20.17
C ASN A 122 4.94 2.02 -21.20
N TYR A 123 5.40 3.24 -20.89
CA TYR A 123 6.30 3.98 -21.77
C TYR A 123 7.67 3.30 -21.88
N ILE A 124 8.24 2.83 -20.76
CA ILE A 124 9.51 2.09 -20.76
C ILE A 124 9.39 0.77 -21.55
N GLU A 125 8.28 0.05 -21.40
CA GLU A 125 8.03 -1.19 -22.14
C GLU A 125 7.94 -0.94 -23.66
N GLU A 126 7.31 0.17 -24.07
CA GLU A 126 7.21 0.56 -25.49
C GLU A 126 8.55 1.04 -26.06
N LEU A 127 9.41 1.65 -25.24
CA LEU A 127 10.77 2.05 -25.66
C LEU A 127 11.75 0.89 -25.74
N THR A 128 11.66 -0.06 -24.83
CA THR A 128 12.62 -1.18 -24.72
C THR A 128 12.24 -2.37 -25.58
N GLY A 129 10.97 -2.48 -25.98
CA GLY A 129 10.48 -3.64 -26.69
C GLY A 129 10.65 -3.60 -28.20
N LYS A 130 10.52 -4.79 -28.79
CA LYS A 130 10.53 -5.02 -30.24
C LYS A 130 9.41 -5.97 -30.61
N CYS A 131 8.93 -5.84 -31.85
CA CYS A 131 7.94 -6.75 -32.39
C CYS A 131 8.63 -8.01 -32.95
N GLU A 132 8.34 -9.16 -32.36
CA GLU A 132 8.86 -10.43 -32.81
C GLU A 132 8.06 -10.90 -34.03
N GLY A 133 8.73 -10.96 -35.19
CA GLY A 133 8.14 -11.35 -36.47
C GLY A 133 8.09 -10.24 -37.53
N GLU A 134 8.18 -8.97 -37.14
CA GLU A 134 8.18 -7.84 -38.07
C GLU A 134 8.87 -6.61 -37.45
N GLU A 135 10.16 -6.41 -37.76
CA GLU A 135 11.00 -5.37 -37.14
C GLU A 135 10.60 -3.94 -37.51
N THR A 136 9.79 -3.76 -38.57
CA THR A 136 9.31 -2.43 -38.99
C THR A 136 8.21 -1.88 -38.07
N LEU A 137 7.59 -2.73 -37.26
CA LEU A 137 6.53 -2.35 -36.31
C LEU A 137 7.14 -1.87 -34.99
N THR A 138 7.27 -0.55 -34.85
CA THR A 138 7.88 0.09 -33.67
C THR A 138 6.88 0.40 -32.55
N SER A 139 5.60 0.04 -32.69
CA SER A 139 4.60 0.25 -31.64
C SER A 139 3.95 -1.06 -31.22
N LYS A 140 3.86 -1.25 -29.90
CA LYS A 140 3.21 -2.40 -29.24
C LYS A 140 1.79 -2.62 -29.76
N LYS A 141 1.01 -1.55 -29.96
CA LYS A 141 -0.37 -1.65 -30.46
C LYS A 141 -0.41 -2.24 -31.86
N SER A 142 0.41 -1.71 -32.78
CA SER A 142 0.45 -2.16 -34.17
C SER A 142 0.97 -3.60 -34.29
N CYS A 143 1.95 -3.97 -33.46
CA CYS A 143 2.48 -5.33 -33.36
C CYS A 143 1.37 -6.35 -32.99
N HIS A 144 0.64 -6.07 -31.90
CA HIS A 144 -0.46 -6.95 -31.47
C HIS A 144 -1.64 -6.98 -32.45
N LEU A 145 -1.90 -5.88 -33.15
CA LEU A 145 -2.99 -5.80 -34.13
C LEU A 145 -2.74 -6.72 -35.33
N GLN A 146 -1.47 -6.92 -35.70
CA GLN A 146 -1.06 -7.88 -36.71
C GLN A 146 -0.87 -9.32 -36.16
N GLY A 147 -1.13 -9.54 -34.88
CA GLY A 147 -1.03 -10.86 -34.24
C GLY A 147 0.38 -11.25 -33.80
N TYR A 148 1.34 -10.33 -33.85
CA TYR A 148 2.71 -10.56 -33.40
C TYR A 148 2.87 -10.38 -31.88
N HIS A 149 3.96 -10.95 -31.36
CA HIS A 149 4.34 -10.84 -29.96
C HIS A 149 5.27 -9.64 -29.75
N TRP A 150 5.03 -8.89 -28.67
CA TRP A 150 5.90 -7.77 -28.28
C TRP A 150 6.82 -8.26 -27.18
N ASP A 151 8.12 -8.33 -27.48
CA ASP A 151 9.15 -8.72 -26.52
C ASP A 151 9.82 -7.44 -26.00
N GLY A 152 9.55 -7.09 -24.75
CA GLY A 152 10.02 -5.87 -24.10
C GLY A 152 10.10 -6.03 -22.59
N PHE A 153 10.75 -5.07 -21.94
CA PHE A 153 10.93 -5.12 -20.49
C PHE A 153 9.61 -4.77 -19.76
N ASP A 154 8.84 -5.80 -19.40
CA ASP A 154 7.56 -5.67 -18.69
C ASP A 154 7.77 -5.53 -17.17
N ILE A 155 7.70 -4.28 -16.69
CA ILE A 155 7.69 -3.99 -15.26
C ILE A 155 6.29 -4.30 -14.71
N SER A 156 6.21 -5.21 -13.73
CA SER A 156 4.93 -5.63 -13.15
C SER A 156 4.18 -4.50 -12.42
N GLY A 157 3.30 -3.81 -13.16
CA GLY A 157 2.43 -2.76 -12.62
C GLY A 157 1.46 -3.25 -11.54
N HIS A 158 1.13 -4.55 -11.53
CA HIS A 158 0.26 -5.18 -10.54
C HIS A 158 0.94 -5.30 -9.17
N ILE A 159 2.20 -5.75 -9.14
CA ILE A 159 2.99 -5.84 -7.90
C ILE A 159 3.25 -4.43 -7.37
N PHE A 160 3.59 -3.49 -8.26
CA PHE A 160 3.72 -2.08 -7.91
C PHE A 160 2.44 -1.54 -7.27
N LEU A 161 1.28 -1.72 -7.93
CA LEU A 161 0.00 -1.20 -7.43
C LEU A 161 -0.33 -1.74 -6.03
N LEU A 162 -0.19 -3.05 -5.80
CA LEU A 162 -0.48 -3.64 -4.49
C LEU A 162 0.48 -3.15 -3.40
N THR A 163 1.77 -3.07 -3.72
CA THR A 163 2.80 -2.55 -2.80
C THR A 163 2.54 -1.08 -2.48
N TYR A 164 2.25 -0.29 -3.51
CA TYR A 164 1.95 1.13 -3.40
C TYR A 164 0.71 1.38 -2.53
N SER A 165 -0.38 0.66 -2.80
CA SER A 165 -1.60 0.68 -1.97
C SER A 165 -1.31 0.35 -0.51
N ALA A 166 -0.50 -0.68 -0.23
CA ALA A 166 -0.16 -1.07 1.15
C ALA A 166 0.65 0.01 1.88
N LEU A 167 1.56 0.70 1.18
CA LEU A 167 2.33 1.81 1.73
C LEU A 167 1.46 3.04 2.02
N VAL A 168 0.60 3.42 1.07
CA VAL A 168 -0.35 4.55 1.25
C VAL A 168 -1.29 4.29 2.42
N ILE A 169 -1.83 3.07 2.54
CA ILE A 169 -2.67 2.68 3.68
C ILE A 169 -1.86 2.76 4.99
N SER A 170 -0.62 2.29 5.01
CA SER A 170 0.24 2.35 6.20
C SER A 170 0.52 3.78 6.65
N GLU A 171 0.75 4.69 5.70
CA GLU A 171 1.01 6.10 5.99
C GLU A 171 -0.22 6.81 6.59
N GLU A 172 -1.41 6.54 6.05
CA GLU A 172 -2.66 7.11 6.56
C GLU A 172 -3.08 6.54 7.92
N ILE A 173 -2.82 5.25 8.18
CA ILE A 173 -3.12 4.60 9.46
C ILE A 173 -2.15 5.07 10.55
N GLY A 174 -0.84 5.07 10.26
CA GLY A 174 0.20 5.37 11.24
C GLY A 174 0.03 6.76 11.88
N GLN A 175 -0.25 7.77 11.05
CA GLN A 175 -0.46 9.13 11.54
C GLN A 175 -1.70 9.28 12.43
N ARG A 176 -2.77 8.54 12.14
CA ARG A 176 -4.02 8.63 12.90
C ARG A 176 -3.92 7.90 14.23
N ILE A 177 -3.30 6.71 14.26
CA ILE A 177 -3.04 6.01 15.53
C ILE A 177 -2.18 6.88 16.45
N PHE A 178 -1.14 7.50 15.90
CA PHE A 178 -0.29 8.41 16.66
C PHE A 178 -1.09 9.60 17.21
N LEU A 179 -1.87 10.29 16.38
CA LEU A 179 -2.70 11.42 16.80
C LEU A 179 -3.71 11.03 17.90
N THR A 180 -4.33 9.85 17.76
CA THR A 180 -5.31 9.35 18.73
C THR A 180 -4.64 9.02 20.08
N ALA A 181 -3.47 8.38 20.05
CA ALA A 181 -2.69 8.07 21.23
C ALA A 181 -2.16 9.33 21.93
N PHE A 182 -1.71 10.31 21.14
CA PHE A 182 -1.28 11.62 21.62
C PHE A 182 -2.41 12.36 22.34
N CYS A 183 -3.59 12.50 21.71
CA CYS A 183 -4.74 13.17 22.31
C CYS A 183 -5.17 12.48 23.62
N ARG A 184 -5.23 11.14 23.65
CA ARG A 184 -5.57 10.39 24.87
C ARG A 184 -4.56 10.63 25.99
N ASN A 185 -3.27 10.53 25.69
CA ASN A 185 -2.23 10.72 26.71
C ASN A 185 -2.16 12.16 27.21
N TRP A 186 -2.47 13.15 26.36
CA TRP A 186 -2.59 14.55 26.75
C TRP A 186 -3.72 14.78 27.75
N GLU A 187 -4.91 14.24 27.47
CA GLU A 187 -6.07 14.35 28.36
C GLU A 187 -5.84 13.66 29.72
N GLU A 188 -5.07 12.56 29.72
CA GLU A 188 -4.68 11.81 30.92
C GLU A 188 -3.44 12.37 31.64
N GLY A 189 -2.79 13.43 31.12
CA GLY A 189 -1.57 14.01 31.68
C GLY A 189 -0.36 13.05 31.69
N LYS A 190 -0.36 12.04 30.83
CA LYS A 190 0.67 10.99 30.76
C LYS A 190 1.84 11.41 29.85
N PRO A 191 3.07 10.94 30.15
CA PRO A 191 4.23 11.22 29.31
C PRO A 191 4.06 10.64 27.90
N LEU A 192 4.61 11.35 26.90
CA LEU A 192 4.54 11.01 25.48
C LEU A 192 5.18 9.64 25.19
N PRO A 193 4.66 8.89 24.19
CA PRO A 193 5.32 7.68 23.74
C PRO A 193 6.72 8.02 23.18
N PRO A 194 7.78 7.28 23.55
CA PRO A 194 9.13 7.57 23.10
C PRO A 194 9.33 7.05 21.67
N GLY A 195 9.58 7.96 20.73
CA GLY A 195 9.97 7.59 19.37
C GLY A 195 9.50 8.59 18.31
N GLU A 196 10.47 9.24 17.68
CA GLU A 196 10.42 10.08 16.47
C GLU A 196 10.15 11.59 16.63
N GLU A 197 11.23 12.32 16.31
CA GLU A 197 11.34 13.77 16.14
C GLU A 197 10.50 14.21 14.93
N PHE A 198 9.58 15.14 15.17
CA PHE A 198 8.61 15.63 14.19
C PHE A 198 9.28 16.44 13.06
N ILE A 199 9.26 15.91 11.83
CA ILE A 199 9.38 16.75 10.62
C ILE A 199 7.97 17.22 10.23
N GLY A 200 7.69 18.50 10.48
CA GLY A 200 6.66 19.24 9.72
C GLY A 200 5.23 19.22 10.27
N MET A 201 5.05 19.43 11.58
CA MET A 201 3.74 19.79 12.13
C MET A 201 3.85 21.14 12.85
N GLU A 202 3.88 22.18 12.03
CA GLU A 202 3.88 23.59 12.41
C GLU A 202 2.62 23.96 13.21
N GLU A 203 2.76 24.96 14.09
CA GLU A 203 1.92 25.45 15.20
C GLU A 203 0.38 25.44 15.06
N GLU A 204 -0.21 25.27 13.88
CA GLU A 204 -1.65 25.44 13.68
C GLU A 204 -2.52 24.40 14.41
N THR A 205 -1.99 23.21 14.68
CA THR A 205 -2.74 22.17 15.42
C THR A 205 -2.87 22.51 16.91
N PHE A 206 -2.00 23.39 17.43
CA PHE A 206 -1.97 23.81 18.83
C PHE A 206 -3.07 24.84 19.17
N LEU A 207 -3.59 25.55 18.16
CA LEU A 207 -4.65 26.54 18.37
C LEU A 207 -6.06 25.95 18.27
N ILE A 208 -6.23 24.83 17.58
CA ILE A 208 -7.57 24.21 17.36
C ILE A 208 -8.07 23.50 18.62
N THR A 209 -7.19 22.98 19.47
CA THR A 209 -7.54 22.33 20.75
C THR A 209 -7.77 23.31 21.90
N LYS A 210 -7.65 24.63 21.66
CA LYS A 210 -7.81 25.67 22.69
C LYS A 210 -9.18 26.35 22.69
N ARG A 211 -10.18 25.81 22.00
CA ARG A 211 -11.54 26.36 21.98
C ARG A 211 -12.60 25.30 22.24
#